data_AF-A0A7K0QRP3-F1
#
_entry.id   AF-A0A7K0QRP3-F1
#
_cell.length_a   1.000
_cell.length_b   1.000
_cell.length_c   1.000
_cell.angle_alpha   90.00
_cell.angle_beta   90.00
_cell.angle_gamma   90.00
#
_symmetry.space_group_name_H-M   'P 1'
#
loop_
_entity.id
_entity.type
_entity.pdbx_description
1 polymer ?
#
loop_
_entity_poly.entity_id
_entity_poly.type
_entity_poly.pdbx_seq_one_letter_code
_entity_poly.pdbx_strand_id
1 'polypeptide(L)'
;MPRSRGTQPLPVLEVGELEHDVRRKRPPALAFVVHRETVRRALRVLSLLVVDAAGVFASILLALQVKSIVRGGADFEENLNVAYHYSTFAFTLTALLFARSGLYADRASRPGLRAVVSSVFSVMVVALVYAKADGQQFSSYSIFWGSCIVAVVLVGTLRWIYDRATGAVLRAAGYQRRAVLIGTDGHIDDVAQALRGDRGPSPIRVVGVVSLTPRPDNGLRTLGSLDELPQILERHSIDEVIIADPAFPERETLELVEACHLRGVRVKVAPSTMAVLVHRAEFVPGEAVPLFELRPPVFEGFDFIVKRLFDLIGALFLLLILSPLLAASALAVRLTSRGPVFFRSMRPGIGGVPFACLKFRTMEQDADERQAELEHRNEADGALFKIREDPRVTRVGAILRRFSIDELPQLWNVVRGQMSLVGPRPLPQRDYERLEDWHLKRYLVLPGLTGLWQISGRSDLDFDDLVRLDFLYLEHWSVALDLSILVKTVPAVLLRRGAF
;
A
#
# COMPACT_ATOMS: atom_id res chain seq x y z
N MET A 1 -25.95 -12.73 -49.22
CA MET A 1 -24.49 -12.78 -48.96
C MET A 1 -23.92 -11.37 -49.06
N PRO A 2 -23.71 -10.67 -47.93
CA PRO A 2 -23.19 -9.31 -47.95
C PRO A 2 -21.65 -9.27 -47.90
N ARG A 3 -21.10 -8.26 -48.58
CA ARG A 3 -19.68 -8.00 -48.78
C ARG A 3 -18.99 -7.53 -47.49
N SER A 4 -17.76 -8.00 -47.28
CA SER A 4 -16.84 -7.54 -46.24
C SER A 4 -16.51 -6.05 -46.42
N ARG A 5 -16.72 -5.25 -45.38
CA ARG A 5 -16.15 -3.89 -45.26
C ARG A 5 -14.82 -4.00 -44.54
N GLY A 6 -13.78 -3.45 -45.17
CA GLY A 6 -12.43 -3.40 -44.65
C GLY A 6 -12.36 -2.66 -43.32
N THR A 7 -11.59 -3.23 -42.40
CA THR A 7 -11.11 -2.62 -41.17
C THR A 7 -10.23 -1.42 -41.52
N GLN A 8 -10.71 -0.21 -41.24
CA GLN A 8 -9.86 0.97 -41.17
C GLN A 8 -8.92 0.80 -39.97
N PRO A 9 -7.61 1.10 -40.11
CA PRO A 9 -6.73 1.19 -38.95
C PRO A 9 -7.21 2.36 -38.07
N LEU A 10 -7.38 2.08 -36.77
CA LEU A 10 -7.67 3.09 -35.75
C LEU A 10 -6.52 4.12 -35.72
N PRO A 11 -6.82 5.40 -35.43
CA PRO A 11 -5.83 6.45 -35.43
C PRO A 11 -4.75 6.15 -34.39
N VAL A 12 -3.50 6.22 -34.81
CA VAL A 12 -2.32 6.19 -33.94
C VAL A 12 -2.40 7.42 -33.05
N LEU A 13 -2.59 7.23 -31.74
CA LEU A 13 -2.53 8.31 -30.76
C LEU A 13 -1.14 8.94 -30.81
N GLU A 14 -1.08 10.21 -31.18
CA GLU A 14 0.17 10.98 -31.18
C GLU A 14 0.67 11.11 -29.73
N VAL A 15 2.00 10.97 -29.57
CA VAL A 15 2.77 10.99 -28.31
C VAL A 15 2.56 12.26 -27.46
N GLY A 16 1.77 13.23 -27.92
CA GLY A 16 1.42 14.46 -27.22
C GLY A 16 0.33 14.34 -26.14
N GLU A 17 -0.53 13.32 -26.13
CA GLU A 17 -1.59 13.22 -25.11
C GLU A 17 -1.11 12.69 -23.74
N LEU A 18 0.11 12.15 -23.68
CA LEU A 18 0.81 11.84 -22.42
C LEU A 18 1.31 13.08 -21.66
N GLU A 19 1.09 14.30 -22.18
CA GLU A 19 1.48 15.54 -21.50
C GLU A 19 0.64 15.90 -20.27
N HIS A 20 -0.47 15.19 -20.02
CA HIS A 20 -1.34 15.43 -18.85
C HIS A 20 -0.95 14.65 -17.58
N ASP A 21 0.25 14.07 -17.49
CA ASP A 21 0.75 13.59 -16.19
C ASP A 21 1.13 14.79 -15.30
N VAL A 22 0.20 15.16 -14.41
CA VAL A 22 0.35 16.23 -13.40
C VAL A 22 1.55 15.99 -12.47
N ARG A 23 2.16 14.79 -12.47
CA ARG A 23 3.42 14.51 -11.78
C ARG A 23 4.64 15.19 -12.41
N ARG A 24 4.54 15.69 -13.65
CA ARG A 24 5.64 16.32 -14.42
C ARG A 24 6.14 17.65 -13.82
N LYS A 25 5.43 18.26 -12.85
CA LYS A 25 5.74 19.64 -12.41
C LYS A 25 6.20 19.86 -10.96
N ARG A 26 6.37 18.85 -10.10
CA ARG A 26 6.91 19.08 -8.74
C ARG A 26 7.85 17.95 -8.28
N PRO A 27 9.03 18.26 -7.69
CA PRO A 27 9.93 17.24 -7.18
C PRO A 27 9.21 16.37 -6.12
N PRO A 28 9.32 15.02 -6.20
CA PRO A 28 8.44 14.08 -5.50
C PRO A 28 8.73 13.91 -4.00
N ALA A 29 9.55 14.78 -3.40
CA ALA A 29 9.92 14.64 -2.00
C ALA A 29 8.98 15.39 -1.03
N LEU A 30 8.37 16.51 -1.44
CA LEU A 30 7.74 17.43 -0.48
C LEU A 30 6.36 17.99 -0.85
N ALA A 31 5.94 17.94 -2.11
CA ALA A 31 4.58 18.39 -2.48
C ALA A 31 3.48 17.43 -1.96
N PHE A 32 3.87 16.19 -1.66
CA PHE A 32 2.96 15.12 -1.28
C PHE A 32 2.70 15.05 0.23
N VAL A 33 3.69 15.44 1.05
CA VAL A 33 3.66 15.42 2.52
C VAL A 33 2.67 16.46 3.09
N VAL A 34 2.18 17.39 2.27
CA VAL A 34 1.26 18.47 2.68
C VAL A 34 -0.17 18.23 2.17
N HIS A 35 -0.59 16.98 2.00
CA HIS A 35 -2.04 16.70 1.88
C HIS A 35 -2.66 16.73 3.28
N ARG A 36 -3.73 17.53 3.44
CA ARG A 36 -4.47 17.67 4.71
C ARG A 36 -4.89 16.33 5.30
N GLU A 37 -5.14 15.33 4.46
CA GLU A 37 -5.48 13.97 4.87
C GLU A 37 -4.31 13.23 5.52
N THR A 38 -3.08 13.35 4.99
CA THR A 38 -1.89 12.71 5.57
C THR A 38 -1.57 13.27 6.95
N VAL A 39 -1.61 14.60 7.10
CA VAL A 39 -1.43 15.27 8.40
C VAL A 39 -2.51 14.83 9.39
N ARG A 40 -3.77 14.73 8.94
CA ARG A 40 -4.88 14.26 9.78
C ARG A 40 -4.71 12.80 10.19
N ARG A 41 -4.28 11.92 9.29
CA ARG A 41 -3.98 10.51 9.59
C ARG A 41 -2.86 10.43 10.63
N ALA A 42 -1.77 11.17 10.43
CA ALA A 42 -0.64 11.22 11.37
C ALA A 42 -1.06 11.73 12.76
N LEU A 43 -1.77 12.87 12.83
CA LEU A 43 -2.26 13.43 14.09
C LEU A 43 -3.20 12.46 14.81
N ARG A 44 -4.11 11.80 14.09
CA ARG A 44 -5.01 10.79 14.66
C ARG A 44 -4.26 9.60 15.23
N VAL A 45 -3.30 9.06 14.48
CA VAL A 45 -2.51 7.91 14.92
C VAL A 45 -1.69 8.29 16.15
N LEU A 46 -1.04 9.47 16.12
CA LEU A 46 -0.25 9.97 17.25
C LEU A 46 -1.11 10.18 18.50
N SER A 47 -2.28 10.82 18.39
CA SER A 47 -3.17 11.03 19.53
C SER A 47 -3.70 9.71 20.09
N LEU A 48 -4.02 8.72 19.25
CA LEU A 48 -4.41 7.38 19.70
C LEU A 48 -3.26 6.66 20.41
N LEU A 49 -2.03 6.74 19.88
CA LEU A 49 -0.86 6.15 20.52
C LEU A 49 -0.61 6.76 21.91
N VAL A 50 -0.78 8.07 22.06
CA VAL A 50 -0.67 8.74 23.37
C VAL A 50 -1.77 8.27 24.33
N VAL A 51 -3.01 8.16 23.86
CA VAL A 51 -4.14 7.66 24.67
C VAL A 51 -3.90 6.21 25.11
N ASP A 52 -3.41 5.35 24.20
CA ASP A 52 -3.11 3.96 24.50
C ASP A 52 -1.91 3.84 25.45
N ALA A 53 -0.85 4.64 25.28
CA ALA A 53 0.29 4.68 26.19
C ALA A 53 -0.15 5.04 27.62
N ALA A 54 -0.95 6.10 27.75
CA ALA A 54 -1.51 6.52 29.04
C ALA A 54 -2.41 5.43 29.64
N GLY A 55 -3.27 4.80 28.84
CA GLY A 55 -4.16 3.73 29.28
C GLY A 55 -3.41 2.49 29.76
N VAL A 56 -2.39 2.05 29.01
CA VAL A 56 -1.53 0.92 29.37
C VAL A 56 -0.76 1.22 30.66
N PHE A 57 -0.11 2.38 30.75
CA PHE A 57 0.61 2.79 31.95
C PHE A 57 -0.31 2.83 33.19
N ALA A 58 -1.45 3.51 33.08
CA ALA A 58 -2.42 3.61 34.16
C ALA A 58 -2.98 2.24 34.57
N SER A 59 -3.18 1.32 33.61
CA SER A 59 -3.66 -0.02 33.91
C SER A 59 -2.67 -0.87 34.70
N ILE A 60 -1.37 -0.79 34.37
CA ILE A 60 -0.32 -1.50 35.08
C ILE A 60 -0.20 -0.93 36.50
N LEU A 61 -0.13 0.40 36.62
CA LEU A 61 -0.04 1.07 37.91
C LEU A 61 -1.23 0.71 38.81
N LEU A 62 -2.46 0.83 38.31
CA LEU A 62 -3.66 0.53 39.09
C LEU A 62 -3.74 -0.95 39.50
N ALA A 63 -3.37 -1.88 38.61
CA ALA A 63 -3.31 -3.29 38.95
C ALA A 63 -2.27 -3.59 40.06
N LEU A 64 -1.12 -2.93 40.02
CA LEU A 64 -0.09 -3.04 41.06
C LEU A 64 -0.55 -2.43 42.38
N GLN A 65 -1.21 -1.27 42.36
CA GLN A 65 -1.76 -0.66 43.58
C GLN A 65 -2.81 -1.55 44.24
N VAL A 66 -3.77 -2.06 43.46
CA VAL A 66 -4.79 -2.98 43.99
C VAL A 66 -4.14 -4.22 44.60
N LYS A 67 -3.14 -4.81 43.91
CA LYS A 67 -2.41 -5.96 44.46
C LYS A 67 -1.68 -5.62 45.76
N SER A 68 -1.00 -4.47 45.82
CA SER A 68 -0.25 -4.05 47.01
C SER A 68 -1.18 -3.88 48.21
N ILE A 69 -2.29 -3.16 48.01
CA ILE A 69 -3.32 -2.93 49.04
C ILE A 69 -3.90 -4.26 49.54
N VAL A 70 -4.24 -5.19 48.64
CA VAL A 70 -4.78 -6.51 49.01
C VAL A 70 -3.77 -7.35 49.81
N ARG A 71 -2.47 -7.14 49.60
CA ARG A 71 -1.40 -7.81 50.37
C ARG A 71 -0.99 -7.04 51.63
N GLY A 72 -1.66 -5.92 51.96
CA GLY A 72 -1.34 -5.09 53.12
C GLY A 72 -0.12 -4.17 52.93
N GLY A 73 0.39 -4.03 51.70
CA GLY A 73 1.41 -3.05 51.34
C GLY A 73 0.80 -1.77 50.76
N ALA A 74 1.53 -0.66 50.80
CA ALA A 74 1.07 0.62 50.28
C ALA A 74 2.18 1.50 49.67
N ASP A 75 3.24 0.88 49.13
CA ASP A 75 4.36 1.62 48.55
C ASP A 75 4.06 2.07 47.11
N PHE A 76 3.49 3.28 47.02
CA PHE A 76 3.13 3.89 45.74
C PHE A 76 4.35 4.09 44.83
N GLU A 77 5.48 4.52 45.41
CA GLU A 77 6.71 4.84 44.68
C GLU A 77 7.35 3.59 44.05
N GLU A 78 7.37 2.46 44.76
CA GLU A 78 7.83 1.19 44.22
C GLU A 78 6.95 0.74 43.04
N ASN A 79 5.63 0.77 43.23
CA ASN A 79 4.68 0.43 42.17
C ASN A 79 4.79 1.33 40.93
N LEU A 80 5.09 2.63 41.13
CA LEU A 80 5.30 3.57 40.04
C LEU A 80 6.56 3.23 39.23
N ASN A 81 7.67 2.93 39.91
CA ASN A 81 8.92 2.52 39.26
C ASN A 81 8.75 1.22 38.47
N VAL A 82 8.06 0.23 39.06
CA VAL A 82 7.73 -1.03 38.40
C VAL A 82 6.85 -0.79 37.17
N ALA A 83 5.81 0.04 37.29
CA ALA A 83 4.94 0.39 36.18
C ALA A 83 5.71 1.06 35.05
N TYR A 84 6.61 2.01 35.35
CA TYR A 84 7.45 2.68 34.35
C TYR A 84 8.32 1.67 33.60
N HIS A 85 9.00 0.76 34.30
CA HIS A 85 9.88 -0.24 33.71
C HIS A 85 9.14 -1.16 32.71
N TYR A 86 7.98 -1.69 33.10
CA TYR A 86 7.21 -2.61 32.25
C TYR A 86 6.35 -1.89 31.19
N SER A 87 6.02 -0.61 31.39
CA SER A 87 5.13 0.13 30.49
C SER A 87 5.71 0.29 29.09
N THR A 88 7.03 0.47 28.93
CA THR A 88 7.66 0.63 27.61
C THR A 88 7.46 -0.62 26.75
N PHE A 89 7.71 -1.80 27.34
CA PHE A 89 7.51 -3.07 26.66
C PHE A 89 6.03 -3.35 26.37
N ALA A 90 5.16 -3.18 27.38
CA ALA A 90 3.73 -3.40 27.25
C ALA A 90 3.09 -2.45 26.21
N PHE A 91 3.50 -1.18 26.20
CA PHE A 91 3.06 -0.19 25.21
C PHE A 91 3.52 -0.57 23.80
N THR A 92 4.79 -0.95 23.63
CA THR A 92 5.32 -1.36 22.31
C THR A 92 4.51 -2.52 21.74
N LEU A 93 4.28 -3.55 22.55
CA LEU A 93 3.48 -4.71 22.16
C LEU A 93 2.02 -4.34 21.87
N THR A 94 1.44 -3.44 22.68
CA THR A 94 0.09 -2.92 22.47
C THR A 94 -0.02 -2.17 21.15
N ALA A 95 0.92 -1.25 20.88
CA ALA A 95 0.95 -0.48 19.64
C ALA A 95 1.06 -1.39 18.40
N LEU A 96 1.92 -2.41 18.46
CA LEU A 96 2.07 -3.37 17.36
C LEU A 96 0.80 -4.20 17.13
N LEU A 97 0.22 -4.76 18.18
CA LEU A 97 -0.99 -5.59 18.07
C LEU A 97 -2.23 -4.76 17.71
N PHE A 98 -2.33 -3.52 18.18
CA PHE A 98 -3.41 -2.61 17.80
C PHE A 98 -3.28 -2.17 16.35
N ALA A 99 -2.06 -1.90 15.86
CA ALA A 99 -1.82 -1.63 14.45
C ALA A 99 -2.23 -2.83 13.58
N ARG A 100 -1.85 -4.05 13.98
CA ARG A 100 -2.26 -5.29 13.29
C ARG A 100 -3.78 -5.46 13.26
N SER A 101 -4.47 -5.16 14.36
CA SER A 101 -5.92 -5.27 14.48
C SER A 101 -6.68 -4.09 13.85
N GLY A 102 -6.02 -3.16 13.15
CA GLY A 102 -6.69 -2.01 12.53
C GLY A 102 -7.23 -0.97 13.52
N LEU A 103 -6.81 -1.02 14.78
CA LEU A 103 -7.31 -0.14 15.85
C LEU A 103 -6.81 1.32 15.74
N TYR A 104 -5.87 1.59 14.80
CA TYR A 104 -5.43 2.93 14.38
C TYR A 104 -5.99 3.36 13.02
N ALA A 105 -6.88 2.56 12.43
CA ALA A 105 -7.53 2.88 11.17
C ALA A 105 -8.41 4.15 11.26
N ASP A 106 -8.91 4.54 10.09
CA ASP A 106 -9.91 5.58 9.96
C ASP A 106 -11.10 5.30 10.87
N ARG A 107 -11.69 6.36 11.43
CA ARG A 107 -12.76 6.23 12.41
C ARG A 107 -13.96 5.43 11.87
N ALA A 108 -14.29 5.60 10.60
CA ALA A 108 -15.39 4.88 9.96
C ALA A 108 -15.16 3.36 9.97
N SER A 109 -13.92 2.93 9.71
CA SER A 109 -13.54 1.52 9.59
C SER A 109 -12.89 0.95 10.86
N ARG A 110 -12.83 1.72 11.96
CA ARG A 110 -12.09 1.28 13.15
C ARG A 110 -12.88 0.20 13.87
N PRO A 111 -12.25 -0.96 14.18
CA PRO A 111 -12.91 -2.01 14.93
C PRO A 111 -13.34 -1.56 16.33
N GLY A 112 -14.49 -2.07 16.78
CA GLY A 112 -15.07 -1.75 18.08
C GLY A 112 -14.38 -2.44 19.27
N LEU A 113 -15.05 -2.39 20.44
CA LEU A 113 -14.52 -2.88 21.72
C LEU A 113 -14.00 -4.33 21.68
N ARG A 114 -14.64 -5.21 20.90
CA ARG A 114 -14.21 -6.62 20.75
C ARG A 114 -12.76 -6.75 20.29
N ALA A 115 -12.32 -5.91 19.35
CA ALA A 115 -10.95 -5.92 18.85
C ALA A 115 -9.95 -5.38 19.89
N VAL A 116 -10.36 -4.41 20.72
CA VAL A 116 -9.57 -3.93 21.85
C VAL A 116 -9.38 -5.06 22.86
N VAL A 117 -10.45 -5.76 23.23
CA VAL A 117 -10.39 -6.89 24.18
C VAL A 117 -9.47 -8.00 23.66
N SER A 118 -9.64 -8.44 22.42
CA SER A 118 -8.81 -9.52 21.85
C SER A 118 -7.34 -9.13 21.72
N SER A 119 -7.06 -7.86 21.40
CA SER A 119 -5.69 -7.35 21.27
C SER A 119 -5.02 -7.19 22.64
N VAL A 120 -5.70 -6.62 23.64
CA VAL A 120 -5.18 -6.51 25.02
C VAL A 120 -4.92 -7.89 25.61
N PHE A 121 -5.81 -8.86 25.38
CA PHE A 121 -5.59 -10.23 25.80
C PHE A 121 -4.35 -10.84 25.13
N SER A 122 -4.16 -10.59 23.83
CA SER A 122 -2.98 -11.04 23.09
C SER A 122 -1.68 -10.39 23.60
N VAL A 123 -1.71 -9.10 23.98
CA VAL A 123 -0.61 -8.39 24.65
C VAL A 123 -0.27 -9.11 25.97
N MET A 124 -1.26 -9.40 26.80
CA MET A 124 -1.06 -10.12 28.07
C MET A 124 -0.40 -11.48 27.86
N VAL A 125 -0.89 -12.28 26.89
CA VAL A 125 -0.36 -13.61 26.60
C VAL A 125 1.10 -13.53 26.14
N VAL A 126 1.42 -12.65 25.19
CA VAL A 126 2.79 -12.49 24.68
C VAL A 126 3.72 -11.96 25.78
N ALA A 127 3.26 -11.01 26.60
CA ALA A 127 4.04 -10.50 27.73
C ALA A 127 4.31 -11.59 28.79
N LEU A 128 3.32 -12.46 29.07
CA LEU A 128 3.47 -13.58 29.98
C LEU A 128 4.47 -14.61 29.46
N VAL A 129 4.39 -14.96 28.18
CA VAL A 129 5.35 -15.89 27.53
C VAL A 129 6.76 -15.32 27.57
N TYR A 130 6.92 -14.04 27.24
CA TYR A 130 8.20 -13.35 27.31
C TYR A 130 8.77 -13.37 28.73
N ALA A 131 7.97 -13.00 29.72
CA ALA A 131 8.45 -12.93 31.10
C ALA A 131 8.84 -14.33 31.64
N LYS A 132 8.13 -15.38 31.23
CA LYS A 132 8.51 -16.77 31.54
C LYS A 132 9.79 -17.21 30.84
N ALA A 133 9.99 -16.81 29.58
CA ALA A 133 11.19 -17.13 28.80
C ALA A 133 12.44 -16.40 29.33
N ASP A 134 12.27 -15.18 29.83
CA ASP A 134 13.31 -14.36 30.47
C ASP A 134 13.70 -14.89 31.87
N GLY A 135 13.01 -15.93 32.38
CA GLY A 135 13.30 -16.52 33.69
C GLY A 135 12.81 -15.69 34.87
N GLN A 136 11.93 -14.71 34.65
CA GLN A 136 11.36 -13.87 35.71
C GLN A 136 10.50 -14.71 36.66
N GLN A 137 10.83 -14.68 37.95
CA GLN A 137 10.09 -15.41 38.98
C GLN A 137 9.03 -14.49 39.61
N PHE A 138 7.79 -14.60 39.15
CA PHE A 138 6.68 -13.88 39.77
C PHE A 138 6.12 -14.67 40.95
N SER A 139 5.98 -14.01 42.12
CA SER A 139 5.28 -14.59 43.28
C SER A 139 3.81 -14.93 43.01
N SER A 140 3.19 -14.30 42.01
CA SER A 140 1.87 -14.67 41.51
C SER A 140 1.63 -14.05 40.12
N TYR A 141 1.14 -14.87 39.20
CA TYR A 141 0.71 -14.43 37.86
C TYR A 141 -0.63 -13.67 37.85
N SER A 142 -1.26 -13.47 39.03
CA SER A 142 -2.46 -12.64 39.19
C SER A 142 -2.28 -11.20 38.70
N ILE A 143 -1.06 -10.68 38.69
CA ILE A 143 -0.77 -9.34 38.12
C ILE A 143 -1.15 -9.28 36.65
N PHE A 144 -0.88 -10.32 35.86
CA PHE A 144 -1.16 -10.32 34.42
C PHE A 144 -2.67 -10.31 34.14
N TRP A 145 -3.44 -11.11 34.87
CA TRP A 145 -4.90 -11.13 34.74
C TRP A 145 -5.54 -9.84 35.27
N GLY A 146 -5.06 -9.33 36.41
CA GLY A 146 -5.51 -8.06 36.97
C GLY A 146 -5.23 -6.88 36.05
N SER A 147 -4.01 -6.79 35.51
CA SER A 147 -3.64 -5.75 34.54
C SER A 147 -4.41 -5.87 33.23
N CYS A 148 -4.68 -7.09 32.75
CA CYS A 148 -5.50 -7.29 31.55
C CYS A 148 -6.95 -6.80 31.75
N ILE A 149 -7.60 -7.15 32.86
CA ILE A 149 -8.97 -6.71 33.16
C ILE A 149 -9.01 -5.17 33.27
N VAL A 150 -8.09 -4.60 34.04
CA VAL A 150 -8.00 -3.15 34.22
C VAL A 150 -7.68 -2.46 32.89
N ALA A 151 -6.80 -3.04 32.06
CA ALA A 151 -6.46 -2.50 30.75
C ALA A 151 -7.66 -2.50 29.80
N VAL A 152 -8.44 -3.59 29.74
CA VAL A 152 -9.67 -3.65 28.92
C VAL A 152 -10.64 -2.53 29.31
N VAL A 153 -10.83 -2.31 30.62
CA VAL A 153 -11.72 -1.25 31.12
C VAL A 153 -11.15 0.13 30.82
N LEU A 154 -9.91 0.43 31.21
CA LEU A 154 -9.31 1.76 31.08
C LEU A 154 -9.05 2.13 29.62
N VAL A 155 -8.38 1.26 28.85
CA VAL A 155 -8.10 1.52 27.43
C VAL A 155 -9.41 1.58 26.64
N GLY A 156 -10.36 0.67 26.92
CA GLY A 156 -11.69 0.71 26.30
C GLY A 156 -12.44 2.01 26.58
N THR A 157 -12.44 2.46 27.84
CA THR A 157 -13.10 3.71 28.26
C THR A 157 -12.40 4.93 27.67
N LEU A 158 -11.08 5.01 27.73
CA LEU A 158 -10.30 6.10 27.14
C LEU A 158 -10.52 6.21 25.63
N ARG A 159 -10.57 5.08 24.92
CA ARG A 159 -10.90 5.05 23.48
C ARG A 159 -12.33 5.50 23.21
N TRP A 160 -13.29 5.07 24.02
CA TRP A 160 -14.67 5.51 23.91
C TRP A 160 -14.81 7.03 24.14
N ILE A 161 -14.15 7.57 25.17
CA ILE A 161 -14.08 9.01 25.44
C ILE A 161 -13.43 9.73 24.25
N TYR A 162 -12.29 9.23 23.77
CA TYR A 162 -11.58 9.79 22.64
C TYR A 162 -12.48 9.89 21.41
N ASP A 163 -13.18 8.82 21.04
CA ASP A 163 -14.06 8.80 19.87
C ASP A 163 -15.28 9.72 20.04
N ARG A 164 -15.85 9.79 21.25
CA ARG A 164 -16.94 10.73 21.58
C ARG A 164 -16.48 12.19 21.51
N ALA A 165 -15.36 12.53 22.15
CA ALA A 165 -14.82 13.89 22.23
C ALA A 165 -14.40 14.39 20.84
N THR A 166 -13.56 13.62 20.13
CA THR A 166 -13.15 13.99 18.77
C THR A 166 -14.34 14.03 17.82
N GLY A 167 -15.43 13.30 18.10
CA GLY A 167 -16.65 13.33 17.29
C GLY A 167 -17.50 14.56 17.54
N ALA A 168 -17.61 14.97 18.80
CA ALA A 168 -18.24 16.24 19.14
C ALA A 168 -17.49 17.42 18.52
N VAL A 169 -16.15 17.45 18.61
CA VAL A 169 -15.31 18.50 18.03
C VAL A 169 -15.45 18.57 16.51
N LEU A 170 -15.36 17.43 15.81
CA LEU A 170 -15.51 17.40 14.35
C LEU A 170 -16.90 17.83 13.90
N ARG A 171 -17.96 17.44 14.62
CA ARG A 171 -19.33 17.89 14.34
C ARG A 171 -19.51 19.39 14.60
N ALA A 172 -18.97 19.90 15.70
CA ALA A 172 -18.99 21.32 16.03
C ALA A 172 -18.22 22.16 15.01
N ALA A 173 -17.14 21.62 14.45
CA ALA A 173 -16.39 22.21 13.34
C ALA A 173 -17.10 22.08 11.98
N GLY A 174 -18.31 21.51 11.92
CA GLY A 174 -19.08 21.34 10.69
C GLY A 174 -18.46 20.33 9.71
N TYR A 175 -17.59 19.43 10.17
CA TYR A 175 -16.92 18.48 9.30
C TYR A 175 -17.90 17.39 8.84
N GLN A 176 -18.20 17.40 7.55
CA GLN A 176 -18.97 16.37 6.85
C GLN A 176 -18.21 15.97 5.60
N ARG A 177 -18.12 14.67 5.32
CA ARG A 177 -17.51 14.19 4.07
C ARG A 177 -18.45 14.51 2.92
N ARG A 178 -17.96 15.19 1.90
CA ARG A 178 -18.75 15.61 0.74
C ARG A 178 -18.75 14.49 -0.28
N ALA A 179 -19.90 13.86 -0.48
CA ALA A 179 -20.06 12.76 -1.43
C ALA A 179 -20.88 13.16 -2.66
N VAL A 180 -20.53 12.59 -3.82
CA VAL A 180 -21.39 12.56 -5.01
C VAL A 180 -21.86 11.14 -5.26
N LEU A 181 -23.16 10.99 -5.54
CA LEU A 181 -23.76 9.70 -5.89
C LEU A 181 -23.82 9.57 -7.41
N ILE A 182 -23.43 8.40 -7.92
CA ILE A 182 -23.49 8.06 -9.34
C ILE A 182 -24.29 6.78 -9.52
N GLY A 183 -25.25 6.75 -10.45
CA GLY A 183 -26.03 5.56 -10.72
C GLY A 183 -27.35 5.85 -11.43
N THR A 184 -28.28 4.89 -11.36
CA THR A 184 -29.66 5.02 -11.83
C THR A 184 -30.61 5.44 -10.71
N ASP A 185 -31.74 6.03 -11.09
CA ASP A 185 -32.57 6.84 -10.18
C ASP A 185 -33.06 6.09 -8.93
N GLY A 186 -33.49 4.84 -9.05
CA GLY A 186 -34.01 4.05 -7.92
C GLY A 186 -32.95 3.77 -6.86
N HIS A 187 -31.77 3.32 -7.28
CA HIS A 187 -30.68 2.98 -6.35
C HIS A 187 -30.07 4.21 -5.67
N ILE A 188 -30.01 5.35 -6.37
CA ILE A 188 -29.49 6.58 -5.79
C ILE A 188 -30.37 7.07 -4.64
N ASP A 189 -31.71 6.98 -4.76
CA ASP A 189 -32.61 7.40 -3.67
C ASP A 189 -32.47 6.51 -2.43
N ASP A 190 -32.40 5.20 -2.61
CA ASP A 190 -32.22 4.24 -1.53
C ASP A 190 -30.91 4.52 -0.75
N VAL A 191 -29.81 4.71 -1.49
CA VAL A 191 -28.50 5.03 -0.90
C VAL A 191 -28.52 6.42 -0.25
N ALA A 192 -29.11 7.43 -0.90
CA ALA A 192 -29.20 8.77 -0.33
C ALA A 192 -30.04 8.81 0.96
N GLN A 193 -31.14 8.05 1.02
CA GLN A 193 -31.97 7.94 2.22
C GLN A 193 -31.24 7.23 3.36
N ALA A 194 -30.53 6.13 3.05
CA ALA A 194 -29.70 5.43 4.04
C ALA A 194 -28.59 6.33 4.61
N LEU A 195 -27.94 7.14 3.75
CA LEU A 195 -26.90 8.09 4.17
C LEU A 195 -27.46 9.28 4.96
N ARG A 196 -28.70 9.74 4.67
CA ARG A 196 -29.37 10.79 5.46
C ARG A 196 -29.71 10.33 6.88
N GLY A 197 -29.94 9.03 7.08
CA GLY A 197 -30.16 8.41 8.39
C GLY A 197 -28.87 8.20 9.20
N ASP A 198 -27.70 8.32 8.58
CA ASP A 198 -26.42 8.01 9.21
C ASP A 198 -26.03 9.05 10.27
N ARG A 199 -26.22 8.68 11.54
CA ARG A 199 -25.69 9.40 12.71
C ARG A 199 -24.32 8.86 13.15
N GLY A 200 -23.67 8.14 12.25
CA GLY A 200 -22.39 7.51 12.48
C GLY A 200 -21.26 8.50 12.77
N PRO A 201 -20.07 7.97 13.07
CA PRO A 201 -18.95 8.76 13.55
C PRO A 201 -18.34 9.71 12.50
N SER A 202 -18.73 9.60 11.23
CA SER A 202 -18.27 10.39 10.09
C SER A 202 -19.43 10.67 9.12
N PRO A 203 -20.27 11.70 9.37
CA PRO A 203 -21.45 11.97 8.56
C PRO A 203 -21.08 12.32 7.11
N ILE A 204 -21.76 11.69 6.17
CA ILE A 204 -21.62 11.94 4.74
C ILE A 204 -22.70 12.94 4.32
N ARG A 205 -22.30 14.05 3.71
CA ARG A 205 -23.19 15.01 3.06
C ARG A 205 -23.17 14.75 1.56
N VAL A 206 -24.31 14.31 1.05
CA VAL A 206 -24.53 14.21 -0.40
C VAL A 206 -24.60 15.64 -0.96
N VAL A 207 -23.61 16.03 -1.76
CA VAL A 207 -23.54 17.35 -2.42
C VAL A 207 -24.46 17.39 -3.63
N GLY A 208 -24.58 16.26 -4.33
CA GLY A 208 -25.45 16.09 -5.48
C GLY A 208 -25.24 14.75 -6.15
N VAL A 209 -25.91 14.59 -7.29
CA VAL A 209 -26.03 13.32 -8.01
C VAL A 209 -25.60 13.51 -9.45
N VAL A 210 -24.92 12.52 -10.01
CA VAL A 210 -24.70 12.36 -11.45
C VAL A 210 -25.51 11.14 -11.87
N SER A 211 -26.63 11.36 -12.56
CA SER A 211 -27.50 10.27 -13.03
C SER A 211 -27.20 9.96 -14.49
N LEU A 212 -27.25 8.67 -14.82
CA LEU A 212 -27.22 8.19 -16.21
C LEU A 212 -28.55 8.46 -16.93
N THR A 213 -29.64 8.65 -16.18
CA THR A 213 -30.99 8.87 -16.70
C THR A 213 -31.52 10.25 -16.32
N PRO A 214 -32.35 10.89 -17.18
CA PRO A 214 -33.01 12.14 -16.82
C PRO A 214 -33.91 11.94 -15.61
N ARG A 215 -33.70 12.74 -14.56
CA ARG A 215 -34.31 12.52 -13.25
C ARG A 215 -35.26 13.66 -12.83
N PRO A 216 -36.41 13.36 -12.22
CA PRO A 216 -37.27 14.38 -11.61
C PRO A 216 -36.64 14.98 -10.34
N ASP A 217 -36.95 16.25 -10.07
CA ASP A 217 -36.37 17.00 -8.95
C ASP A 217 -36.95 16.52 -7.60
N ASN A 218 -36.20 15.67 -6.91
CA ASN A 218 -36.58 15.03 -5.65
C ASN A 218 -35.79 15.58 -4.45
N GLY A 219 -35.24 16.79 -4.58
CA GLY A 219 -34.48 17.48 -3.53
C GLY A 219 -33.00 17.09 -3.45
N LEU A 220 -32.51 16.24 -4.36
CA LEU A 220 -31.08 16.03 -4.61
C LEU A 220 -30.68 16.79 -5.87
N ARG A 221 -29.69 17.68 -5.77
CA ARG A 221 -29.24 18.49 -6.91
C ARG A 221 -28.51 17.61 -7.92
N THR A 222 -29.00 17.55 -9.16
CA THR A 222 -28.29 16.96 -10.29
C THR A 222 -27.11 17.87 -10.67
N LEU A 223 -25.90 17.32 -10.68
CA LEU A 223 -24.66 18.09 -10.89
C LEU A 223 -24.20 18.13 -12.35
N GLY A 224 -24.69 17.23 -13.20
CA GLY A 224 -24.29 17.13 -14.61
C GLY A 224 -24.28 15.68 -15.10
N SER A 225 -23.61 15.44 -16.23
CA SER A 225 -23.32 14.10 -16.77
C SER A 225 -21.98 13.55 -16.26
N LEU A 226 -21.64 12.30 -16.58
CA LEU A 226 -20.35 11.68 -16.28
C LEU A 226 -19.17 12.42 -16.94
N ASP A 227 -19.35 12.99 -18.12
CA ASP A 227 -18.30 13.73 -18.84
C ASP A 227 -17.88 15.01 -18.09
N GLU A 228 -18.81 15.61 -17.35
CA GLU A 228 -18.56 16.81 -16.55
C GLU A 228 -17.97 16.50 -15.17
N LEU A 229 -17.86 15.21 -14.81
CA LEU A 229 -17.39 14.79 -13.50
C LEU A 229 -16.03 15.40 -13.11
N PRO A 230 -14.99 15.46 -13.98
CA PRO A 230 -13.73 16.10 -13.64
C PRO A 230 -13.90 17.55 -13.14
N GLN A 231 -14.78 18.32 -13.77
CA GLN A 231 -15.07 19.70 -13.41
C GLN A 231 -15.89 19.80 -12.12
N ILE A 232 -16.83 18.86 -11.92
CA ILE A 232 -17.65 18.75 -10.71
C ILE A 232 -16.76 18.49 -9.49
N LEU A 233 -15.82 17.55 -9.61
CA LEU A 233 -14.86 17.18 -8.54
C LEU A 233 -14.05 18.39 -8.07
N GLU A 234 -13.57 19.22 -9.00
CA GLU A 234 -12.77 20.41 -8.71
C GLU A 234 -13.61 21.56 -8.12
N ARG A 235 -14.79 21.84 -8.69
CA ARG A 235 -15.65 22.97 -8.26
C ARG A 235 -16.27 22.75 -6.88
N HIS A 236 -16.59 21.52 -6.54
CA HIS A 236 -17.35 21.20 -5.33
C HIS A 236 -16.53 20.58 -4.21
N SER A 237 -15.19 20.54 -4.32
CA SER A 237 -14.28 19.98 -3.30
C SER A 237 -14.80 18.65 -2.73
N ILE A 238 -15.04 17.69 -3.63
CA ILE A 238 -15.67 16.41 -3.30
C ILE A 238 -14.62 15.48 -2.67
N ASP A 239 -14.97 14.84 -1.55
CA ASP A 239 -14.07 13.94 -0.81
C ASP A 239 -14.22 12.49 -1.25
N GLU A 240 -15.40 12.10 -1.76
CA GLU A 240 -15.68 10.74 -2.21
C GLU A 240 -16.80 10.68 -3.28
N VAL A 241 -16.71 9.70 -4.16
CA VAL A 241 -17.73 9.33 -5.14
C VAL A 241 -18.28 7.96 -4.75
N ILE A 242 -19.60 7.84 -4.69
CA ILE A 242 -20.30 6.60 -4.35
C ILE A 242 -21.10 6.15 -5.57
N ILE A 243 -20.69 5.04 -6.17
CA ILE A 243 -21.44 4.33 -7.21
C ILE A 243 -22.57 3.59 -6.52
N ALA A 244 -23.78 4.13 -6.65
CA ALA A 244 -25.00 3.60 -6.07
C ALA A 244 -25.55 2.41 -6.88
N ASP A 245 -25.22 2.34 -8.18
CA ASP A 245 -25.69 1.27 -9.05
C ASP A 245 -24.66 0.12 -9.14
N PRO A 246 -24.98 -1.08 -8.67
CA PRO A 246 -24.11 -2.26 -8.79
C PRO A 246 -24.06 -2.84 -10.21
N ALA A 247 -25.00 -2.48 -11.10
CA ALA A 247 -25.02 -2.88 -12.50
C ALA A 247 -24.36 -1.83 -13.42
N PHE A 248 -23.62 -0.88 -12.84
CA PHE A 248 -22.90 0.15 -13.58
C PHE A 248 -21.92 -0.48 -14.60
N PRO A 249 -21.84 0.02 -15.84
CA PRO A 249 -20.98 -0.57 -16.85
C PRO A 249 -19.51 -0.64 -16.40
N GLU A 250 -18.86 -1.79 -16.59
CA GLU A 250 -17.47 -2.00 -16.14
C GLU A 250 -16.50 -0.98 -16.76
N ARG A 251 -16.67 -0.65 -18.05
CA ARG A 251 -15.82 0.33 -18.75
C ARG A 251 -15.92 1.72 -18.13
N GLU A 252 -17.15 2.20 -17.94
CA GLU A 252 -17.42 3.50 -17.33
C GLU A 252 -16.97 3.54 -15.87
N THR A 253 -17.10 2.42 -15.13
CA THR A 253 -16.57 2.28 -13.76
C THR A 253 -15.06 2.51 -13.74
N LEU A 254 -14.32 1.88 -14.65
CA LEU A 254 -12.87 1.99 -14.71
C LEU A 254 -12.41 3.41 -15.03
N GLU A 255 -13.03 4.05 -16.03
CA GLU A 255 -12.75 5.44 -16.40
C GLU A 255 -13.08 6.41 -15.26
N LEU A 256 -14.22 6.20 -14.60
CA LEU A 256 -14.65 6.96 -13.42
C LEU A 256 -13.64 6.85 -12.27
N VAL A 257 -13.24 5.62 -11.95
CA VAL A 257 -12.28 5.32 -10.89
C VAL A 257 -10.95 6.00 -11.18
N GLU A 258 -10.47 5.91 -12.41
CA GLU A 258 -9.24 6.55 -12.86
C GLU A 258 -9.30 8.07 -12.76
N ALA A 259 -10.37 8.69 -13.27
CA ALA A 259 -10.57 10.14 -13.21
C ALA A 259 -10.65 10.68 -11.77
N CYS A 260 -11.24 9.90 -10.85
CA CYS A 260 -11.33 10.23 -9.43
C CYS A 260 -9.99 10.07 -8.72
N HIS A 261 -9.29 8.94 -8.93
CA HIS A 261 -7.99 8.66 -8.31
C HIS A 261 -6.93 9.67 -8.73
N LEU A 262 -6.91 10.10 -10.00
CA LEU A 262 -6.01 11.17 -10.48
C LEU A 262 -6.19 12.49 -9.72
N ARG A 263 -7.34 12.71 -9.07
CA ARG A 263 -7.68 13.91 -8.30
C ARG A 263 -7.68 13.66 -6.78
N GLY A 264 -7.25 12.48 -6.33
CA GLY A 264 -7.23 12.09 -4.91
C GLY A 264 -8.62 11.90 -4.31
N VAL A 265 -9.63 11.61 -5.13
CA VAL A 265 -11.01 11.38 -4.69
C VAL A 265 -11.25 9.89 -4.54
N ARG A 266 -11.75 9.47 -3.37
CA ARG A 266 -12.08 8.06 -3.09
C ARG A 266 -13.29 7.63 -3.88
N VAL A 267 -13.25 6.43 -4.47
CA VAL A 267 -14.42 5.83 -5.11
C VAL A 267 -14.91 4.66 -4.27
N LYS A 268 -16.22 4.62 -4.02
CA LYS A 268 -16.90 3.58 -3.26
C LYS A 268 -18.04 3.00 -4.07
N VAL A 269 -18.33 1.71 -3.90
CA VAL A 269 -19.45 1.04 -4.58
C VAL A 269 -20.42 0.52 -3.52
N ALA A 270 -21.70 0.81 -3.72
CA ALA A 270 -22.78 0.25 -2.92
C ALA A 270 -23.20 -1.12 -3.51
N PRO A 271 -23.26 -2.19 -2.70
CA PRO A 271 -23.63 -3.51 -3.19
C PRO A 271 -25.14 -3.62 -3.53
N SER A 272 -25.47 -4.49 -4.50
CA SER A 272 -26.85 -4.77 -4.93
C SER A 272 -27.78 -5.28 -3.84
N THR A 273 -27.25 -5.97 -2.83
CA THR A 273 -28.02 -6.52 -1.70
C THR A 273 -28.56 -5.43 -0.76
N MET A 274 -28.17 -4.16 -0.94
CA MET A 274 -28.58 -3.04 -0.08
C MET A 274 -30.11 -2.86 -0.08
N ALA A 275 -30.77 -2.98 -1.23
CA ALA A 275 -32.24 -2.92 -1.33
C ALA A 275 -32.95 -3.99 -0.48
N VAL A 276 -32.29 -5.13 -0.22
CA VAL A 276 -32.83 -6.24 0.59
C VAL A 276 -32.47 -6.09 2.07
N LEU A 277 -31.28 -5.58 2.40
CA LEU A 277 -30.78 -5.43 3.77
C LEU A 277 -31.47 -4.29 4.54
N VAL A 278 -31.88 -3.21 3.87
CA VAL A 278 -32.63 -2.09 4.49
C VAL A 278 -33.94 -2.58 5.15
N HIS A 279 -34.51 -3.70 4.68
CA HIS A 279 -35.74 -4.26 5.22
C HIS A 279 -35.55 -5.30 6.36
N ARG A 280 -34.34 -5.81 6.65
CA ARG A 280 -34.17 -6.95 7.59
C ARG A 280 -32.87 -7.04 8.42
N ALA A 281 -31.93 -6.10 8.38
CA ALA A 281 -30.64 -6.28 9.06
C ALA A 281 -30.55 -5.67 10.47
N GLU A 282 -30.10 -6.46 11.46
CA GLU A 282 -29.51 -5.93 12.69
C GLU A 282 -28.17 -5.25 12.36
N PHE A 283 -28.10 -3.95 12.61
CA PHE A 283 -26.96 -3.10 12.30
C PHE A 283 -25.73 -3.45 13.15
N VAL A 284 -24.58 -3.67 12.48
CA VAL A 284 -23.28 -3.58 13.13
C VAL A 284 -22.98 -2.10 13.40
N PRO A 285 -22.73 -1.67 14.64
CA PRO A 285 -22.56 -0.25 14.95
C PRO A 285 -21.35 0.36 14.22
N GLY A 286 -21.55 1.39 13.40
CA GLY A 286 -20.47 2.23 12.85
C GLY A 286 -20.61 2.64 11.38
N GLU A 287 -21.36 1.89 10.57
CA GLU A 287 -21.62 2.18 9.16
C GLU A 287 -23.13 2.01 8.89
N ALA A 288 -23.80 3.07 8.42
CA ALA A 288 -25.20 2.95 7.98
C ALA A 288 -25.32 2.22 6.63
N VAL A 289 -24.23 2.17 5.86
CA VAL A 289 -24.15 1.54 4.53
C VAL A 289 -22.79 0.83 4.40
N PRO A 290 -22.74 -0.48 4.12
CA PRO A 290 -21.50 -1.16 3.76
C PRO A 290 -21.07 -0.71 2.37
N LEU A 291 -20.02 0.09 2.28
CA LEU A 291 -19.49 0.62 1.02
C LEU A 291 -18.13 -0.02 0.71
N PHE A 292 -17.94 -0.50 -0.51
CA PHE A 292 -16.67 -1.07 -0.96
C PHE A 292 -15.80 0.02 -1.58
N GLU A 293 -14.69 0.36 -0.94
CA GLU A 293 -13.73 1.34 -1.48
C GLU A 293 -12.87 0.73 -2.57
N LEU A 294 -12.92 1.30 -3.78
CA LEU A 294 -11.99 1.00 -4.86
C LEU A 294 -10.71 1.81 -4.62
N ARG A 295 -9.70 1.16 -4.06
CA ARG A 295 -8.42 1.80 -3.73
C ARG A 295 -7.57 1.98 -4.98
N PRO A 296 -6.85 3.10 -5.12
CA PRO A 296 -5.88 3.26 -6.20
C PRO A 296 -4.78 2.21 -6.06
N PRO A 297 -4.23 1.70 -7.19
CA PRO A 297 -3.09 0.77 -7.18
C PRO A 297 -1.76 1.44 -6.76
N VAL A 298 -1.80 2.68 -6.28
CA VAL A 298 -0.63 3.54 -6.09
C VAL A 298 -0.39 3.78 -4.61
N PHE A 299 0.86 3.65 -4.18
CA PHE A 299 1.26 3.99 -2.82
C PHE A 299 1.07 5.48 -2.57
N GLU A 300 0.10 5.82 -1.72
CA GLU A 300 -0.19 7.21 -1.38
C GLU A 300 0.07 7.57 0.10
N GLY A 301 0.26 8.87 0.34
CA GLY A 301 0.61 9.51 1.59
C GLY A 301 1.67 8.80 2.42
N PHE A 302 1.24 8.36 3.60
CA PHE A 302 2.08 7.74 4.62
C PHE A 302 2.63 6.38 4.19
N ASP A 303 1.89 5.63 3.38
CA ASP A 303 2.27 4.29 2.98
C ASP A 303 3.51 4.33 2.05
N PHE A 304 3.59 5.34 1.17
CA PHE A 304 4.79 5.63 0.39
C PHE A 304 5.99 6.00 1.28
N ILE A 305 5.80 6.80 2.33
CA ILE A 305 6.89 7.21 3.25
C ILE A 305 7.44 5.98 3.97
N VAL A 306 6.55 5.12 4.50
CA VAL A 306 6.93 3.88 5.17
C VAL A 306 7.68 2.95 4.22
N LYS A 307 7.14 2.74 3.01
CA LYS A 307 7.78 1.99 1.93
C LYS A 307 9.18 2.53 1.65
N ARG A 308 9.30 3.84 1.43
CA ARG A 308 10.55 4.49 1.05
C ARG A 308 11.60 4.42 2.14
N LEU A 309 11.21 4.59 3.40
CA LEU A 309 12.11 4.45 4.54
C LEU A 309 12.59 3.01 4.70
N PHE A 310 11.69 2.04 4.56
CA PHE A 310 12.03 0.62 4.54
C PHE A 310 13.03 0.29 3.43
N ASP A 311 12.80 0.78 2.21
CA ASP A 311 13.70 0.59 1.07
C ASP A 311 15.07 1.21 1.29
N LEU A 312 15.12 2.43 1.82
CA LEU A 312 16.37 3.14 2.07
C LEU A 312 17.22 2.42 3.14
N ILE A 313 16.60 2.08 4.28
CA ILE A 313 17.28 1.38 5.39
C ILE A 313 17.75 0.00 4.90
N GLY A 314 16.88 -0.76 4.24
CA GLY A 314 17.21 -2.07 3.72
C GLY A 314 18.32 -2.02 2.65
N ALA A 315 18.27 -1.06 1.73
CA ALA A 315 19.31 -0.92 0.71
C ALA A 315 20.67 -0.51 1.29
N LEU A 316 20.70 0.41 2.25
CA LEU A 316 21.94 0.80 2.94
C LEU A 316 22.54 -0.37 3.73
N PHE A 317 21.70 -1.13 4.43
CA PHE A 317 22.11 -2.33 5.16
C PHE A 317 22.69 -3.40 4.21
N LEU A 318 22.01 -3.68 3.10
CA LEU A 318 22.49 -4.62 2.08
C LEU A 318 23.78 -4.14 1.42
N LEU A 319 23.90 -2.85 1.10
CA LEU A 319 25.14 -2.27 0.56
C LEU A 319 26.31 -2.42 1.53
N LEU A 320 26.08 -2.20 2.83
CA LEU A 320 27.12 -2.35 3.85
C LEU A 320 27.60 -3.80 3.94
N ILE A 321 26.68 -4.75 4.09
CA ILE A 321 27.01 -6.18 4.23
C ILE A 321 27.61 -6.75 2.95
N LEU A 322 27.10 -6.37 1.78
CA LEU A 322 27.56 -6.88 0.48
C LEU A 322 28.74 -6.09 -0.09
N SER A 323 29.22 -5.04 0.60
CA SER A 323 30.32 -4.20 0.11
C SER A 323 31.59 -4.98 -0.26
N PRO A 324 32.03 -6.04 0.49
CA PRO A 324 33.22 -6.80 0.10
C PRO A 324 32.98 -7.58 -1.20
N LEU A 325 31.80 -8.16 -1.36
CA LEU A 325 31.41 -8.89 -2.57
C LEU A 325 31.30 -7.94 -3.78
N LEU A 326 30.72 -6.77 -3.60
CA LEU A 326 30.62 -5.74 -4.65
C LEU A 326 32.00 -5.26 -5.09
N ALA A 327 32.92 -5.02 -4.15
CA ALA A 327 34.30 -4.62 -4.45
C ALA A 327 35.07 -5.74 -5.20
N ALA A 328 34.96 -6.99 -4.74
CA ALA A 328 35.57 -8.13 -5.42
C ALA A 328 35.01 -8.32 -6.84
N SER A 329 33.69 -8.19 -7.02
CA SER A 329 33.02 -8.28 -8.33
C SER A 329 33.48 -7.15 -9.26
N ALA A 330 33.56 -5.92 -8.74
CA ALA A 330 34.06 -4.77 -9.48
C ALA A 330 35.50 -4.97 -9.98
N LEU A 331 36.37 -5.48 -9.10
CA LEU A 331 37.76 -5.80 -9.43
C LEU A 331 37.84 -6.91 -10.49
N ALA A 332 37.07 -7.99 -10.33
CA ALA A 332 37.05 -9.10 -11.28
C ALA A 332 36.62 -8.64 -12.68
N VAL A 333 35.57 -7.81 -12.80
CA VAL A 333 35.13 -7.23 -14.07
C VAL A 333 36.23 -6.35 -14.68
N ARG A 334 36.87 -5.51 -13.86
CA ARG A 334 37.92 -4.57 -14.31
C ARG A 334 39.19 -5.28 -14.81
N LEU A 335 39.56 -6.40 -14.19
CA LEU A 335 40.77 -7.16 -14.54
C LEU A 335 40.55 -8.09 -15.74
N THR A 336 39.33 -8.53 -16.00
CA THR A 336 39.04 -9.52 -17.06
C THR A 336 38.45 -8.93 -18.35
N SER A 337 38.02 -7.66 -18.34
CA SER A 337 37.43 -7.01 -19.51
C SER A 337 37.79 -5.51 -19.59
N ARG A 338 38.08 -5.00 -20.80
CA ARG A 338 38.40 -3.57 -21.03
C ARG A 338 37.15 -2.70 -20.93
N GLY A 339 37.25 -1.53 -20.30
CA GLY A 339 36.16 -0.53 -20.19
C GLY A 339 35.57 -0.39 -18.77
N PRO A 340 34.39 0.26 -18.60
CA PRO A 340 33.81 0.58 -17.29
C PRO A 340 33.26 -0.66 -16.56
N VAL A 341 33.33 -0.64 -15.23
CA VAL A 341 32.82 -1.72 -14.36
C VAL A 341 31.29 -1.81 -14.40
N PHE A 342 30.62 -0.66 -14.42
CA PHE A 342 29.16 -0.59 -14.41
C PHE A 342 28.61 -0.38 -15.82
N PHE A 343 27.59 -1.16 -16.15
CA PHE A 343 26.73 -0.96 -17.31
C PHE A 343 25.46 -0.20 -16.88
N ARG A 344 24.97 0.68 -17.75
CA ARG A 344 23.78 1.51 -17.51
C ARG A 344 22.71 1.13 -18.53
N SER A 345 21.72 0.35 -18.08
CA SER A 345 20.57 -0.02 -18.91
C SER A 345 19.47 1.02 -18.72
N MET A 346 19.09 1.75 -19.76
CA MET A 346 17.96 2.68 -19.69
C MET A 346 16.65 1.91 -19.55
N ARG A 347 15.87 2.25 -18.52
CA ARG A 347 14.57 1.63 -18.24
C ARG A 347 13.55 2.69 -17.82
N PRO A 348 12.26 2.54 -18.18
CA PRO A 348 11.19 3.36 -17.62
C PRO A 348 11.10 3.18 -16.10
N GLY A 349 11.03 4.30 -15.40
CA GLY A 349 10.79 4.39 -13.97
C GLY A 349 9.34 4.78 -13.65
N ILE A 350 9.14 5.40 -12.50
CA ILE A 350 7.82 5.91 -12.10
C ILE A 350 7.31 6.94 -13.12
N GLY A 351 6.04 6.82 -13.53
CA GLY A 351 5.43 7.65 -14.57
C GLY A 351 6.06 7.46 -15.96
N GLY A 352 6.76 6.35 -16.20
CA GLY A 352 7.45 6.09 -17.47
C GLY A 352 8.77 6.87 -17.64
N VAL A 353 9.19 7.69 -16.67
CA VAL A 353 10.41 8.50 -16.78
C VAL A 353 11.65 7.61 -16.84
N PRO A 354 12.47 7.64 -17.91
CA PRO A 354 13.62 6.77 -18.02
C PRO A 354 14.70 7.05 -16.97
N PHE A 355 15.30 6.00 -16.42
CA PHE A 355 16.46 6.09 -15.52
C PHE A 355 17.53 5.06 -15.89
N ALA A 356 18.76 5.34 -15.46
CA ALA A 356 19.90 4.46 -15.70
C ALA A 356 19.93 3.33 -14.63
N CYS A 357 19.39 2.17 -14.97
CA CYS A 357 19.42 0.97 -14.14
C CYS A 357 20.84 0.39 -14.14
N LEU A 358 21.50 0.41 -12.97
CA LEU A 358 22.90 0.04 -12.82
C LEU A 358 23.05 -1.48 -12.76
N LYS A 359 24.00 -2.02 -13.52
CA LYS A 359 24.42 -3.42 -13.42
C LYS A 359 25.94 -3.52 -13.46
N PHE A 360 26.51 -4.62 -12.99
CA PHE A 360 27.87 -4.95 -13.38
C PHE A 360 27.89 -5.30 -14.86
N ARG A 361 28.93 -4.86 -15.56
CA ARG A 361 29.13 -5.25 -16.94
C ARG A 361 29.42 -6.75 -17.00
N THR A 362 28.58 -7.47 -17.73
CA THR A 362 28.69 -8.93 -17.91
C THR A 362 29.07 -9.31 -19.35
N MET A 363 28.96 -8.37 -20.29
CA MET A 363 29.25 -8.56 -21.70
C MET A 363 30.48 -7.75 -22.14
N GLU A 364 31.04 -8.12 -23.29
CA GLU A 364 32.07 -7.31 -23.96
C GLU A 364 31.54 -5.92 -24.33
N GLN A 365 32.44 -4.96 -24.51
CA GLN A 365 32.08 -3.55 -24.72
C GLN A 365 31.25 -3.34 -26.01
N ASP A 366 31.48 -4.17 -27.03
CA ASP A 366 30.89 -4.05 -28.36
C ASP A 366 29.64 -4.94 -28.51
N ALA A 367 29.05 -5.38 -27.39
CA ALA A 367 27.94 -6.34 -27.37
C ALA A 367 26.63 -5.77 -27.95
N ASP A 368 26.38 -4.46 -27.78
CA ASP A 368 25.16 -3.81 -28.28
C ASP A 368 25.16 -3.73 -29.82
N GLU A 369 26.34 -3.52 -30.43
CA GLU A 369 26.51 -3.48 -31.89
C GLU A 369 26.24 -4.84 -32.54
N ARG A 370 26.55 -5.93 -31.82
CA ARG A 370 26.32 -7.31 -32.27
C ARG A 370 24.91 -7.83 -31.99
N GLN A 371 24.03 -7.02 -31.41
CA GLN A 371 22.69 -7.48 -31.04
C GLN A 371 21.81 -7.74 -32.26
N ALA A 372 21.84 -6.85 -33.26
CA ALA A 372 21.05 -7.00 -34.49
C ALA A 372 21.39 -8.31 -35.22
N GLU A 373 22.64 -8.75 -35.16
CA GLU A 373 23.11 -10.01 -35.74
C GLU A 373 22.60 -11.25 -35.01
N LEU A 374 22.14 -11.11 -33.76
CA LEU A 374 21.70 -12.21 -32.90
C LEU A 374 20.18 -12.27 -32.72
N GLU A 375 19.42 -11.35 -33.32
CA GLU A 375 17.95 -11.31 -33.17
C GLU A 375 17.29 -12.62 -33.66
N HIS A 376 17.88 -13.28 -34.66
CA HIS A 376 17.45 -14.58 -35.18
C HIS A 376 17.60 -15.74 -34.18
N ARG A 377 18.32 -15.55 -33.07
CA ARG A 377 18.52 -16.55 -32.01
C ARG A 377 17.64 -16.30 -30.78
N ASN A 378 16.70 -15.34 -30.83
CA ASN A 378 15.81 -15.05 -29.72
C ASN A 378 14.92 -16.26 -29.39
N GLU A 379 14.97 -16.72 -28.14
CA GLU A 379 14.22 -17.86 -27.61
C GLU A 379 13.00 -17.43 -26.76
N ALA A 380 12.72 -16.13 -26.64
CA ALA A 380 11.58 -15.60 -25.89
C ALA A 380 10.47 -15.05 -26.79
N ASP A 381 9.22 -15.34 -26.44
CA ASP A 381 8.04 -14.78 -27.09
C ASP A 381 7.72 -13.36 -26.61
N GLY A 382 7.03 -12.58 -27.45
CA GLY A 382 6.55 -11.24 -27.14
C GLY A 382 7.65 -10.16 -27.14
N ALA A 383 7.66 -9.30 -26.10
CA ALA A 383 8.59 -8.18 -26.02
C ALA A 383 10.00 -8.59 -25.56
N LEU A 384 10.15 -9.74 -24.91
CA LEU A 384 11.41 -10.15 -24.27
C LEU A 384 12.45 -10.63 -25.30
N PHE A 385 13.73 -10.27 -25.10
CA PHE A 385 14.86 -10.87 -25.82
C PHE A 385 15.69 -11.74 -24.90
N LYS A 386 15.89 -13.01 -25.27
CA LYS A 386 16.57 -14.02 -24.46
C LYS A 386 17.30 -15.02 -25.35
N ILE A 387 18.59 -15.25 -25.09
CA ILE A 387 19.39 -16.32 -25.69
C ILE A 387 20.04 -17.07 -24.53
N ARG A 388 19.93 -18.42 -24.49
CA ARG A 388 20.53 -19.22 -23.41
C ARG A 388 22.05 -19.18 -23.40
N GLU A 389 22.68 -19.27 -24.56
CA GLU A 389 24.14 -19.22 -24.72
C GLU A 389 24.54 -18.01 -25.56
N ASP A 390 24.54 -16.85 -24.89
CA ASP A 390 24.91 -15.58 -25.52
C ASP A 390 26.45 -15.46 -25.64
N PRO A 391 27.01 -15.47 -26.87
CA PRO A 391 28.45 -15.45 -27.08
C PRO A 391 29.12 -14.12 -26.67
N ARG A 392 28.33 -13.09 -26.34
CA ARG A 392 28.83 -11.77 -25.91
C ARG A 392 29.16 -11.71 -24.42
N VAL A 393 28.81 -12.74 -23.65
CA VAL A 393 28.97 -12.78 -22.19
C VAL A 393 30.39 -13.23 -21.81
N THR A 394 31.05 -12.47 -20.94
CA THR A 394 32.39 -12.82 -20.44
C THR A 394 32.32 -13.96 -19.42
N ARG A 395 33.43 -14.69 -19.19
CA ARG A 395 33.46 -15.79 -18.19
C ARG A 395 33.08 -15.32 -16.78
N VAL A 396 33.61 -14.17 -16.35
CA VAL A 396 33.21 -13.53 -15.07
C VAL A 396 31.76 -13.09 -15.13
N GLY A 397 31.32 -12.51 -16.26
CA GLY A 397 29.93 -12.13 -16.49
C GLY A 397 28.94 -13.27 -16.34
N ALA A 398 29.28 -14.46 -16.85
CA ALA A 398 28.45 -15.66 -16.70
C ALA A 398 28.27 -16.04 -15.22
N ILE A 399 29.33 -15.98 -14.41
CA ILE A 399 29.25 -16.23 -12.96
C ILE A 399 28.39 -15.17 -12.27
N LEU A 400 28.58 -13.89 -12.60
CA LEU A 400 27.81 -12.79 -12.02
C LEU A 400 26.31 -12.94 -12.32
N ARG A 401 25.94 -13.26 -13.57
CA ARG A 401 24.54 -13.51 -13.98
C ARG A 401 23.95 -14.74 -13.27
N ARG A 402 24.74 -15.81 -13.16
CA ARG A 402 24.32 -17.09 -12.55
C ARG A 402 23.85 -16.92 -11.10
N PHE A 403 24.48 -16.01 -10.37
CA PHE A 403 24.13 -15.70 -8.97
C PHE A 403 23.39 -14.36 -8.84
N SER A 404 22.97 -13.75 -9.95
CA SER A 404 22.33 -12.42 -10.01
C SER A 404 23.11 -11.31 -9.28
N ILE A 405 24.42 -11.50 -9.14
CA ILE A 405 25.32 -10.53 -8.51
C ILE A 405 25.45 -9.29 -9.41
N ASP A 406 25.28 -9.46 -10.72
CA ASP A 406 25.30 -8.38 -11.70
C ASP A 406 24.21 -7.32 -11.48
N GLU A 407 23.10 -7.67 -10.82
CA GLU A 407 22.01 -6.76 -10.50
C GLU A 407 22.17 -6.02 -9.16
N LEU A 408 23.11 -6.43 -8.30
CA LEU A 408 23.31 -5.79 -6.98
C LEU A 408 23.65 -4.29 -7.04
N PRO A 409 24.34 -3.74 -8.07
CA PRO A 409 24.51 -2.29 -8.19
C PRO A 409 23.20 -1.49 -8.23
N GLN A 410 22.06 -2.13 -8.53
CA GLN A 410 20.74 -1.50 -8.47
C GLN A 410 20.35 -1.06 -7.05
N LEU A 411 20.98 -1.59 -6.00
CA LEU A 411 20.81 -1.08 -4.62
C LEU A 411 21.13 0.43 -4.53
N TRP A 412 22.05 0.92 -5.36
CA TRP A 412 22.34 2.35 -5.45
C TRP A 412 21.20 3.14 -6.12
N ASN A 413 20.51 2.54 -7.10
CA ASN A 413 19.27 3.11 -7.66
C ASN A 413 18.16 3.17 -6.59
N VAL A 414 18.10 2.16 -5.71
CA VAL A 414 17.17 2.18 -4.56
C VAL A 414 17.52 3.31 -3.62
N VAL A 415 18.78 3.51 -3.22
CA VAL A 415 19.19 4.65 -2.37
C VAL A 415 18.85 6.00 -3.02
N ARG A 416 19.05 6.13 -4.34
CA ARG A 416 18.72 7.34 -5.12
C ARG A 416 17.22 7.59 -5.31
N GLY A 417 16.35 6.67 -4.90
CA GLY A 417 14.90 6.80 -5.06
C GLY A 417 14.41 6.57 -6.49
N GLN A 418 15.22 5.93 -7.33
CA GLN A 418 14.84 5.54 -8.69
C GLN A 418 14.19 4.16 -8.73
N MET A 419 14.47 3.33 -7.72
CA MET A 419 13.93 1.99 -7.54
C MET A 419 13.49 1.76 -6.09
N SER A 420 12.76 0.68 -5.88
CA SER A 420 12.38 0.07 -4.61
C SER A 420 13.09 -1.28 -4.45
N LEU A 421 13.27 -1.79 -3.22
CA LEU A 421 13.76 -3.15 -3.03
C LEU A 421 12.77 -4.18 -3.60
N VAL A 422 11.48 -3.95 -3.39
CA VAL A 422 10.37 -4.80 -3.84
C VAL A 422 9.38 -3.99 -4.66
N GLY A 423 9.01 -4.47 -5.84
CA GLY A 423 8.08 -3.80 -6.74
C GLY A 423 8.06 -4.42 -8.13
N PRO A 424 7.27 -3.86 -9.06
CA PRO A 424 7.23 -4.33 -10.44
C PRO A 424 8.61 -4.25 -11.09
N ARG A 425 9.08 -5.34 -11.71
CA ARG A 425 10.40 -5.34 -12.39
C ARG A 425 10.35 -4.36 -13.56
N PRO A 426 11.32 -3.44 -13.69
CA PRO A 426 11.35 -2.51 -14.82
C PRO A 426 11.76 -3.26 -16.08
N LEU A 427 11.05 -3.06 -17.19
CA LEU A 427 11.39 -3.67 -18.48
C LEU A 427 12.47 -2.84 -19.22
N PRO A 428 13.18 -3.42 -20.20
CA PRO A 428 13.95 -2.63 -21.15
C PRO A 428 13.06 -1.62 -21.90
N GLN A 429 13.63 -0.48 -22.30
CA GLN A 429 12.89 0.58 -23.02
C GLN A 429 12.17 0.06 -24.28
N ARG A 430 12.86 -0.80 -25.06
CA ARG A 430 12.30 -1.44 -26.26
C ARG A 430 11.01 -2.22 -25.99
N ASP A 431 10.94 -2.86 -24.82
CA ASP A 431 9.84 -3.73 -24.45
C ASP A 431 8.67 -2.91 -23.86
N TYR A 432 9.00 -1.78 -23.22
CA TYR A 432 8.03 -0.81 -22.71
C TYR A 432 7.16 -0.21 -23.81
N GLU A 433 7.74 0.06 -24.98
CA GLU A 433 7.03 0.64 -26.13
C GLU A 433 6.00 -0.32 -26.76
N ARG A 434 6.00 -1.60 -26.37
CA ARG A 434 5.08 -2.63 -26.85
C ARG A 434 3.96 -2.96 -25.86
N LEU A 435 3.90 -2.26 -24.73
CA LEU A 435 2.93 -2.53 -23.67
C LEU A 435 1.53 -2.01 -24.04
N GLU A 436 0.52 -2.74 -23.58
CA GLU A 436 -0.87 -2.28 -23.62
C GLU A 436 -1.11 -1.22 -22.53
N ASP A 437 -2.12 -0.37 -22.73
CA ASP A 437 -2.42 0.74 -21.82
C ASP A 437 -2.64 0.28 -20.37
N TRP A 438 -3.28 -0.87 -20.17
CA TRP A 438 -3.51 -1.40 -18.84
C TRP A 438 -2.21 -1.92 -18.19
N HIS A 439 -1.22 -2.39 -18.97
CA HIS A 439 0.10 -2.78 -18.44
C HIS A 439 0.86 -1.57 -17.90
N LEU A 440 0.67 -0.38 -18.47
CA LEU A 440 1.37 0.85 -18.07
C LEU A 440 1.11 1.23 -16.61
N LYS A 441 -0.01 0.76 -16.02
CA LYS A 441 -0.37 1.00 -14.62
C LYS A 441 0.68 0.48 -13.62
N ARG A 442 1.52 -0.47 -14.02
CA ARG A 442 2.65 -0.95 -13.19
C ARG A 442 3.74 0.09 -12.95
N TYR A 443 3.81 1.14 -13.79
CA TYR A 443 4.77 2.24 -13.66
C TYR A 443 4.23 3.40 -12.82
N LEU A 444 3.05 3.26 -12.19
CA LEU A 444 2.55 4.25 -11.26
C LEU A 444 3.31 4.25 -9.92
N VAL A 445 4.10 3.21 -9.66
CA VAL A 445 4.95 3.07 -8.47
C VAL A 445 6.43 2.92 -8.84
N LEU A 446 7.31 2.99 -7.84
CA LEU A 446 8.73 2.73 -8.05
C LEU A 446 8.96 1.28 -8.51
N PRO A 447 9.76 1.07 -9.58
CA PRO A 447 10.12 -0.28 -10.00
C PRO A 447 10.99 -0.99 -8.96
N GLY A 448 10.83 -2.31 -8.85
CA GLY A 448 11.50 -3.15 -7.86
C GLY A 448 12.76 -3.84 -8.36
N LEU A 449 13.71 -4.06 -7.46
CA LEU A 449 14.83 -4.99 -7.66
C LEU A 449 14.31 -6.45 -7.70
N THR A 450 13.49 -6.82 -6.72
CA THR A 450 12.69 -8.05 -6.73
C THR A 450 11.20 -7.75 -6.76
N GLY A 451 10.36 -8.75 -7.00
CA GLY A 451 8.90 -8.59 -7.08
C GLY A 451 8.16 -9.91 -6.81
N LEU A 452 6.84 -9.83 -6.64
CA LEU A 452 6.03 -10.99 -6.27
C LEU A 452 6.12 -12.10 -7.32
N TRP A 453 5.96 -11.78 -8.61
CA TRP A 453 6.06 -12.80 -9.65
C TRP A 453 7.45 -13.45 -9.72
N GLN A 454 8.50 -12.74 -9.30
CA GLN A 454 9.86 -13.26 -9.30
C GLN A 454 10.04 -14.45 -8.35
N ILE A 455 9.18 -14.58 -7.33
CA ILE A 455 9.17 -15.69 -6.37
C ILE A 455 8.01 -16.69 -6.60
N SER A 456 7.10 -16.41 -7.54
CA SER A 456 5.83 -17.15 -7.73
C SER A 456 5.84 -18.17 -8.88
N GLY A 457 6.97 -18.46 -9.50
CA GLY A 457 7.07 -19.58 -10.45
C GLY A 457 7.91 -19.32 -11.70
N ARG A 458 8.05 -18.07 -12.16
CA ARG A 458 8.86 -17.55 -13.29
C ARG A 458 8.84 -18.28 -14.66
N SER A 459 8.62 -19.59 -14.76
CA SER A 459 8.88 -20.38 -15.97
C SER A 459 7.68 -20.66 -16.87
N ASP A 460 6.44 -20.56 -16.38
CA ASP A 460 5.23 -20.94 -17.12
C ASP A 460 4.14 -19.85 -17.14
N LEU A 461 4.50 -18.61 -16.80
CA LEU A 461 3.55 -17.50 -16.75
C LEU A 461 3.65 -16.68 -18.03
N ASP A 462 2.49 -16.43 -18.65
CA ASP A 462 2.36 -15.43 -19.71
C ASP A 462 2.60 -14.01 -19.13
N PHE A 463 2.93 -13.06 -19.98
CA PHE A 463 3.21 -11.69 -19.59
C PHE A 463 2.05 -11.04 -18.83
N ASP A 464 0.82 -11.31 -19.25
CA ASP A 464 -0.37 -10.80 -18.58
C ASP A 464 -0.50 -11.30 -17.13
N ASP A 465 -0.15 -12.57 -16.88
CA ASP A 465 -0.17 -13.14 -15.53
C ASP A 465 0.93 -12.53 -14.65
N LEU A 466 2.08 -12.17 -15.23
CA LEU A 466 3.12 -11.42 -14.51
C LEU A 466 2.61 -10.04 -14.09
N VAL A 467 1.91 -9.33 -14.99
CA VAL A 467 1.33 -8.01 -14.68
C VAL A 467 0.23 -8.13 -13.62
N ARG A 468 -0.61 -9.17 -13.68
CA ARG A 468 -1.61 -9.45 -12.64
C ARG A 468 -0.98 -9.69 -11.27
N LEU A 469 0.14 -10.41 -11.21
CA LEU A 469 0.89 -10.60 -9.97
C LEU A 469 1.51 -9.30 -9.45
N ASP A 470 1.94 -8.40 -10.35
CA ASP A 470 2.36 -7.06 -9.94
C ASP A 470 1.20 -6.28 -9.33
N PHE A 471 -0.01 -6.31 -9.91
CA PHE A 471 -1.18 -5.67 -9.32
C PHE A 471 -1.59 -6.27 -7.98
N LEU A 472 -1.56 -7.61 -7.87
CA LEU A 472 -1.84 -8.28 -6.60
C LEU A 472 -0.88 -7.83 -5.50
N TYR A 473 0.40 -7.64 -5.84
CA TYR A 473 1.39 -7.07 -4.94
C TYR A 473 1.05 -5.63 -4.53
N LEU A 474 0.69 -4.77 -5.49
CA LEU A 474 0.34 -3.37 -5.20
C LEU A 474 -0.90 -3.26 -4.30
N GLU A 475 -1.91 -4.08 -4.57
CA GLU A 475 -3.17 -4.11 -3.81
C GLU A 475 -2.97 -4.58 -2.36
N HIS A 476 -2.16 -5.62 -2.16
CA HIS A 476 -1.95 -6.26 -0.85
C HIS A 476 -0.66 -5.80 -0.17
N TRP A 477 -0.10 -4.68 -0.61
CA TRP A 477 1.19 -4.24 -0.12
C TRP A 477 1.19 -4.07 1.40
N SER A 478 2.23 -4.61 2.02
CA SER A 478 2.57 -4.36 3.40
C SER A 478 4.07 -4.56 3.58
N VAL A 479 4.64 -3.96 4.63
CA VAL A 479 6.05 -4.19 5.00
C VAL A 479 6.31 -5.69 5.24
N ALA A 480 5.32 -6.42 5.76
CA ALA A 480 5.41 -7.86 5.96
C ALA A 480 5.48 -8.64 4.63
N LEU A 481 4.70 -8.22 3.63
CA LEU A 481 4.77 -8.80 2.28
C LEU A 481 6.11 -8.50 1.61
N ASP A 482 6.61 -7.26 1.70
CA ASP A 482 7.95 -6.89 1.21
C ASP A 482 9.03 -7.78 1.84
N LEU A 483 9.01 -7.92 3.17
CA LEU A 483 9.95 -8.79 3.89
C LEU A 483 9.82 -10.25 3.46
N SER A 484 8.60 -10.75 3.28
CA SER A 484 8.36 -12.12 2.79
C SER A 484 8.97 -12.32 1.40
N ILE A 485 8.78 -11.36 0.49
CA ILE A 485 9.33 -11.42 -0.87
C ILE A 485 10.87 -11.38 -0.82
N LEU A 486 11.47 -10.51 -0.02
CA LEU A 486 12.92 -10.43 0.13
C LEU A 486 13.52 -11.74 0.67
N VAL A 487 12.93 -12.30 1.72
CA VAL A 487 13.38 -13.58 2.30
C VAL A 487 13.24 -14.72 1.29
N LYS A 488 12.13 -14.77 0.55
CA LYS A 488 11.90 -15.79 -0.50
C LYS A 488 12.78 -15.58 -1.74
N THR A 489 13.31 -14.37 -1.96
CA THR A 489 14.23 -14.08 -3.06
C THR A 489 15.59 -14.73 -2.86
N VAL A 490 16.10 -14.82 -1.61
CA VAL A 490 17.41 -15.43 -1.31
C VAL A 490 17.54 -16.87 -1.82
N PRO A 491 16.65 -17.83 -1.46
CA PRO A 491 16.74 -19.18 -1.99
C PRO A 491 16.45 -19.23 -3.50
N ALA A 492 15.61 -18.34 -4.05
CA ALA A 492 15.35 -18.29 -5.49
C ALA A 492 16.64 -17.99 -6.29
N VAL A 493 17.45 -17.04 -5.80
CA VAL A 493 18.76 -16.68 -6.39
C VAL A 493 19.79 -17.79 -6.18
N LEU A 494 19.88 -18.36 -4.97
CA LEU A 494 20.87 -19.41 -4.66
C LEU A 494 20.58 -20.75 -5.34
N LEU A 495 19.32 -21.15 -5.44
CA LEU A 495 18.87 -22.41 -6.05
C LEU A 495 18.75 -22.33 -7.58
N ARG A 496 19.12 -21.20 -8.19
CA ARG A 496 19.11 -20.97 -9.66
C ARG A 496 17.75 -21.21 -10.31
N ARG A 497 16.64 -21.05 -9.58
CA ARG A 497 15.30 -21.21 -10.19
C ARG A 497 15.07 -20.05 -11.16
N GLY A 498 15.35 -20.29 -12.44
CA GLY A 498 15.15 -19.34 -13.53
C GLY A 498 16.37 -18.46 -13.90
N ALA A 499 17.59 -18.82 -13.49
CA ALA A 499 18.81 -18.22 -14.05
C ALA A 499 19.24 -19.05 -15.27
N PHE A 500 19.17 -18.46 -16.47
CA PHE A 500 19.76 -18.99 -17.70
C PHE A 500 20.83 -18.00 -18.17
#